data_AF-T0ZDK6-F1
#
_entry.id   AF-T0ZDK6-F1
#
_cell.length_a   1.000
_cell.length_b   1.000
_cell.length_c   1.000
_cell.angle_alpha   90.00
_cell.angle_beta   90.00
_cell.angle_gamma   90.00
#
_symmetry.space_group_name_H-M   'P 1'
#
loop_
_entity.id
_entity.type
_entity.pdbx_description
1 polymer ?
#
loop_
_entity_poly.entity_id
_entity_poly.type
_entity_poly.pdbx_seq_one_letter_code
_entity_poly.pdbx_strand_id
1 'polypeptide(L)'
;CGLGYADFPGTDDSEVLEITVQAYRRVIHRRRYRKVCSCPGVPGLITAPPPPRLIPRGKYGLSVWVHLLLSKFLYGQPTHRVLQDLADSGLTLSEGTV
;
A
#
# COMPACT_ATOMS: atom_id res chain seq x y z
N CYS A 1 30.78 37.91 32.14
CA CYS A 1 32.11 38.43 31.74
C CYS A 1 32.15 38.98 30.31
N GLY A 2 31.16 38.70 29.44
CA GLY A 2 31.09 39.31 28.10
C GLY A 2 32.08 38.74 27.06
N LEU A 3 32.81 37.67 27.42
CA LEU A 3 33.70 36.95 26.51
C LEU A 3 32.90 36.00 25.61
N GLY A 4 33.38 35.80 24.37
CA GLY A 4 32.76 34.91 23.39
C GLY A 4 32.99 33.43 23.69
N TYR A 5 32.18 32.58 23.06
CA TYR A 5 32.33 31.13 23.14
C TYR A 5 33.50 30.65 22.27
N ALA A 6 34.18 29.61 22.74
CA ALA A 6 35.22 28.89 21.99
C ALA A 6 34.63 27.60 21.39
N ASP A 7 35.18 27.17 20.25
CA ASP A 7 34.78 25.92 19.62
C ASP A 7 35.03 24.73 20.54
N PHE A 8 34.06 23.83 20.61
CA PHE A 8 34.14 22.58 21.35
C PHE A 8 34.09 21.40 20.38
N PRO A 9 35.05 20.46 20.43
CA PRO A 9 35.04 19.31 19.53
C PRO A 9 33.94 18.31 19.95
N GLY A 10 32.99 18.06 19.04
CA GLY A 10 31.91 17.11 19.24
C GLY A 10 30.56 17.69 18.83
N THR A 11 29.56 16.83 18.74
CA THR A 11 28.16 17.20 18.52
C THR A 11 27.35 16.76 19.73
N ASP A 12 26.33 17.54 20.07
CA ASP A 12 25.29 17.10 21.01
C ASP A 12 24.19 16.43 20.19
N ASP A 13 24.32 15.12 20.00
CA ASP A 13 23.42 14.35 19.17
C ASP A 13 22.14 14.02 19.93
N SER A 14 21.01 14.13 19.25
CA SER A 14 19.71 13.72 19.78
C SER A 14 18.89 13.02 18.70
N GLU A 15 18.22 11.95 19.09
CA GLU A 15 17.37 11.18 18.19
C GLU A 15 15.89 11.43 18.51
N VAL A 16 15.07 11.57 17.46
CA VAL A 16 13.62 11.63 17.57
C VAL A 16 13.03 10.49 16.75
N LEU A 17 12.22 9.64 17.39
CA LEU A 17 11.55 8.53 16.73
C LEU A 17 10.16 8.97 16.25
N GLU A 18 9.92 8.84 14.95
CA GLU A 18 8.67 9.25 14.32
C GLU A 18 8.03 8.10 13.53
N ILE A 19 6.71 8.18 13.32
CA ILE A 19 5.96 7.18 12.55
C ILE A 19 5.15 7.90 11.48
N THR A 20 5.28 7.44 10.24
CA THR A 20 4.43 7.86 9.12
C THR A 20 3.74 6.63 8.53
N VAL A 21 2.42 6.67 8.42
CA VAL A 21 1.61 5.61 7.79
C VAL A 21 0.96 6.18 6.53
N GLN A 22 1.27 5.61 5.37
CA GLN A 22 0.69 6.00 4.08
C GLN A 22 0.25 4.77 3.29
N ALA A 23 -1.00 4.79 2.83
CA ALA A 23 -1.46 3.81 1.86
C ALA A 23 -0.88 4.09 0.48
N TYR A 24 -0.65 3.04 -0.30
CA TYR A 24 -0.15 3.16 -1.67
C TYR A 24 -1.02 2.40 -2.68
N ARG A 25 -1.01 2.88 -3.93
CA ARG A 25 -1.72 2.24 -5.04
C ARG A 25 -0.72 1.60 -6.00
N ARG A 26 -0.74 0.28 -6.10
CA ARG A 26 0.02 -0.45 -7.13
C ARG A 26 -0.79 -0.54 -8.43
N VAL A 27 -0.39 0.20 -9.46
CA VAL A 27 -0.98 0.14 -10.81
C VAL A 27 -0.18 -0.84 -11.67
N ILE A 28 -0.87 -1.78 -12.32
CA ILE A 28 -0.22 -2.87 -13.07
C ILE A 28 -0.62 -2.80 -14.54
N HIS A 29 0.34 -2.39 -15.37
CA HIS A 29 0.19 -2.35 -16.81
C HIS A 29 0.69 -3.66 -17.42
N ARG A 30 -0.24 -4.43 -17.99
CA ARG A 30 0.07 -5.72 -18.62
C ARG A 30 0.28 -5.55 -20.11
N ARG A 31 1.36 -6.14 -20.63
CA ARG A 31 1.60 -6.17 -22.08
C ARG A 31 0.50 -6.96 -22.78
N ARG A 32 0.06 -6.42 -23.92
CA ARG A 32 -0.93 -7.03 -24.83
C ARG A 32 -0.26 -7.16 -26.18
N TYR A 33 -0.42 -8.31 -26.83
CA TYR A 33 0.13 -8.57 -28.15
C TYR A 33 -1.01 -8.87 -29.11
N ARG A 34 -0.95 -8.25 -30.30
CA ARG A 34 -1.86 -8.52 -31.40
C ARG A 34 -1.22 -9.55 -32.33
N LYS A 35 -2.02 -10.50 -32.78
CA LYS A 35 -1.62 -11.46 -33.81
C LYS A 35 -1.37 -10.73 -35.13
N VAL A 36 -0.30 -11.10 -35.82
CA VAL A 36 0.10 -10.52 -37.13
C VAL A 36 -0.03 -11.50 -38.30
N CYS A 37 -0.40 -12.75 -38.03
CA CYS A 37 -0.58 -13.79 -39.04
C CYS A 37 -2.07 -14.13 -39.27
N SER A 38 -2.37 -14.82 -40.37
CA SER A 38 -3.72 -15.27 -40.74
C SER A 38 -4.06 -16.70 -40.28
N CYS A 39 -3.19 -17.35 -39.51
CA CYS A 39 -3.34 -18.77 -39.14
C CYS A 39 -4.67 -19.03 -38.40
N PRO A 40 -5.51 -19.99 -38.79
CA PRO A 40 -6.74 -20.29 -38.05
C PRO A 40 -6.43 -20.81 -36.63
N GLY A 41 -7.38 -20.65 -35.69
CA GLY A 41 -7.30 -21.22 -34.34
C GLY A 41 -6.47 -20.43 -33.30
N VAL A 42 -5.70 -19.42 -33.70
CA VAL A 42 -4.91 -18.60 -32.76
C VAL A 42 -5.66 -17.31 -32.36
N PRO A 43 -5.78 -16.98 -31.07
CA PRO A 43 -6.43 -15.75 -30.59
C PRO A 43 -5.83 -14.49 -31.24
N GLY A 44 -6.69 -13.56 -31.66
CA GLY A 44 -6.25 -12.29 -32.27
C GLY A 44 -5.52 -11.35 -31.30
N LEU A 45 -5.70 -11.55 -30.01
CA LEU A 45 -5.05 -10.79 -28.95
C LEU A 45 -4.73 -11.70 -27.76
N ILE A 46 -3.50 -11.61 -27.26
CA ILE A 46 -3.09 -12.25 -26.01
C ILE A 46 -2.65 -11.18 -25.01
N THR A 47 -2.85 -11.45 -23.72
CA THR A 47 -2.47 -10.54 -22.63
C THR A 47 -1.67 -11.31 -21.60
N ALA A 48 -0.60 -10.71 -21.08
CA ALA A 48 0.17 -11.32 -20.00
C ALA A 48 -0.74 -11.68 -18.79
N PRO A 49 -0.49 -12.79 -18.08
CA PRO A 49 -1.30 -13.20 -16.95
C PRO A 49 -1.30 -12.10 -15.87
N PRO A 50 -2.44 -11.90 -15.18
CA PRO A 50 -2.47 -10.98 -14.05
C PRO A 50 -1.63 -11.52 -12.88
N PRO A 51 -1.14 -10.66 -11.99
CA PRO A 51 -0.56 -11.13 -10.74
C PRO A 51 -1.61 -11.89 -9.92
N PRO A 52 -1.17 -12.79 -9.02
CA PRO A 52 -2.08 -13.47 -8.10
C PRO A 52 -2.82 -12.43 -7.24
N ARG A 53 -4.07 -12.73 -6.94
CA ARG A 53 -4.94 -11.94 -6.07
C ARG A 53 -5.50 -12.88 -5.00
N LEU A 54 -5.56 -12.39 -3.77
CA LEU A 54 -6.14 -13.16 -2.65
C LEU A 54 -7.61 -13.50 -2.93
N ILE A 55 -8.40 -12.49 -3.27
CA ILE A 55 -9.80 -12.65 -3.69
C ILE A 55 -9.91 -12.46 -5.20
N PRO A 56 -10.52 -13.40 -5.95
CA PRO A 56 -10.76 -13.24 -7.38
C PRO A 56 -11.50 -11.94 -7.69
N ARG A 57 -10.99 -11.16 -8.65
CA ARG A 57 -11.52 -9.83 -9.04
C ARG A 57 -11.47 -8.75 -7.95
N GLY A 58 -10.94 -9.04 -6.75
CA GLY A 58 -10.76 -8.07 -5.68
C GLY A 58 -9.75 -6.99 -6.01
N LYS A 59 -9.98 -5.77 -5.53
CA LYS A 59 -9.11 -4.60 -5.73
C LYS A 59 -8.01 -4.48 -4.67
N TYR A 60 -8.26 -4.97 -3.46
CA TYR A 60 -7.36 -4.79 -2.32
C TYR A 60 -6.23 -5.81 -2.29
N GLY A 61 -5.03 -5.32 -1.99
CA GLY A 61 -3.84 -6.14 -1.81
C GLY A 61 -3.84 -6.86 -0.46
N LEU A 62 -2.89 -7.78 -0.29
CA LEU A 62 -2.75 -8.58 0.93
C LEU A 62 -2.47 -7.73 2.17
N SER A 63 -1.71 -6.64 2.05
CA SER A 63 -1.41 -5.73 3.16
C SER A 63 -2.66 -5.13 3.80
N VAL A 64 -3.67 -4.76 2.99
CA VAL A 64 -4.95 -4.22 3.48
C VAL A 64 -5.70 -5.28 4.29
N TRP A 65 -5.75 -6.52 3.80
CA TRP A 65 -6.39 -7.63 4.50
C TRP A 65 -5.70 -7.98 5.82
N VAL A 66 -4.36 -8.03 5.82
CA VAL A 66 -3.60 -8.26 7.05
C VAL A 66 -3.90 -7.17 8.08
N HIS A 67 -3.88 -5.90 7.66
CA HIS A 67 -4.19 -4.80 8.56
C HIS A 67 -5.63 -4.91 9.11
N LEU A 68 -6.64 -5.13 8.25
CA LEU A 68 -8.04 -5.30 8.67
C LEU A 68 -8.22 -6.47 9.66
N LEU A 69 -7.62 -7.62 9.37
CA LEU A 69 -7.74 -8.81 10.22
C LEU A 69 -7.05 -8.61 11.57
N LEU A 70 -5.86 -8.01 11.60
CA LEU A 70 -5.18 -7.70 12.85
C LEU A 70 -5.97 -6.65 13.65
N SER A 71 -6.42 -5.56 13.03
CA SER A 71 -7.21 -4.53 13.71
C SER A 71 -8.51 -5.10 14.29
N LYS A 72 -9.23 -5.93 13.54
CA LYS A 72 -10.51 -6.51 13.99
C LYS A 72 -10.34 -7.59 15.04
N PHE A 73 -9.44 -8.55 14.83
CA PHE A 73 -9.36 -9.76 15.66
C PHE A 73 -8.26 -9.73 16.71
N LEU A 74 -7.10 -9.13 16.41
CA LEU A 74 -6.01 -9.02 17.38
C LEU A 74 -6.20 -7.81 18.30
N TYR A 75 -6.56 -6.65 17.74
CA TYR A 75 -6.69 -5.41 18.50
C TYR A 75 -8.13 -5.08 18.92
N GLY A 76 -9.12 -5.84 18.45
CA GLY A 76 -10.52 -5.66 18.82
C GLY A 76 -11.12 -4.32 18.38
N GLN A 77 -10.56 -3.69 17.35
CA GLN A 77 -10.99 -2.38 16.88
C GLN A 77 -12.32 -2.49 16.12
N PRO A 78 -13.32 -1.65 16.45
CA PRO A 78 -14.57 -1.60 15.68
C PRO A 78 -14.32 -1.27 14.21
N THR A 79 -14.99 -1.97 13.29
CA THR A 79 -14.78 -1.85 11.84
C THR A 79 -14.81 -0.40 11.35
N HIS A 80 -15.81 0.38 11.79
CA HIS A 80 -15.94 1.79 11.42
C HIS A 80 -14.68 2.60 11.76
N ARG A 81 -14.03 2.33 12.90
CA ARG A 81 -12.83 3.04 13.33
C ARG A 81 -11.62 2.65 12.47
N VAL A 82 -11.49 1.37 12.11
CA VAL A 82 -10.43 0.92 11.19
C VAL A 82 -10.61 1.56 9.81
N LEU A 83 -11.85 1.67 9.33
CA LEU A 83 -12.15 2.33 8.06
C LEU A 83 -11.79 3.82 8.08
N GLN A 84 -12.02 4.50 9.20
CA GLN A 84 -11.60 5.88 9.39
C GLN A 84 -10.07 6.01 9.37
N ASP A 85 -9.35 5.19 10.13
CA ASP A 85 -7.87 5.22 10.15
C ASP A 85 -7.29 4.98 8.76
N LEU A 86 -7.88 4.05 7.99
CA LEU A 86 -7.48 3.80 6.61
C LEU A 86 -7.79 5.02 5.71
N ALA A 87 -8.92 5.68 5.88
CA ALA A 87 -9.25 6.90 5.15
C ALA A 87 -8.25 8.03 5.44
N ASP A 88 -7.85 8.20 6.71
CA ASP A 88 -6.86 9.20 7.13
C ASP A 88 -5.48 8.92 6.51
N SER A 89 -5.15 7.65 6.26
CA SER A 89 -3.94 7.24 5.52
C SER A 89 -4.06 7.30 3.99
N GLY A 90 -5.19 7.78 3.46
CA GLY A 90 -5.45 7.94 2.02
C GLY A 90 -6.11 6.73 1.34
N LEU A 91 -6.65 5.77 2.10
CA LEU A 91 -7.35 4.59 1.60
C LEU A 91 -8.81 4.53 2.06
N THR A 92 -9.72 5.09 1.25
CA THR A 92 -11.16 4.98 1.50
C THR A 92 -11.70 3.61 1.09
N LEU A 93 -12.34 2.92 2.03
CA LEU A 93 -13.00 1.62 1.87
C LEU A 93 -14.48 1.75 2.21
N SER A 94 -15.36 1.05 1.47
CA SER A 94 -16.77 0.97 1.86
C SER A 94 -16.97 -0.05 2.98
N GLU A 95 -17.92 0.21 3.87
CA GLU A 95 -18.19 -0.68 5.01
C GLU A 95 -18.60 -2.09 4.56
N GLY A 96 -19.39 -2.21 3.49
CA GLY A 96 -19.76 -3.51 2.90
C GLY A 96 -18.61 -4.30 2.25
N THR A 97 -17.37 -3.79 2.32
CA THR A 97 -16.17 -4.52 1.90
C THR A 97 -15.63 -5.44 3.01
N VAL A 98 -15.94 -5.18 4.29
CA VAL A 98 -15.25 -5.73 5.49
C VAL A 98 -16.19 -6.50 6.40
#